data_AF-A0A1L8EG28-F1
#
_entry.id   AF-A0A1L8EG28-F1
#
_cell.length_a   1.000
_cell.length_b   1.000
_cell.length_c   1.000
_cell.angle_alpha   90.00
_cell.angle_beta   90.00
_cell.angle_gamma   90.00
#
_symmetry.space_group_name_H-M   'P 1'
#
loop_
_entity.id
_entity.type
_entity.pdbx_description
1 polymer ?
#
loop_
_entity_poly.entity_id
_entity_poly.type
_entity_poly.pdbx_seq_one_letter_code
_entity_poly.pdbx_strand_id
1 'polypeptide(L)'
;MKLIKNSSTYLVIFLILFTCCTQETEGLRRVMRGRRTLTRRYFTGLAIPGWALVTLIGISELLLGAILYFVLYKFILSKDYEPTTNTYAPAATNEV
;
A
#
# COMPACT_ATOMS: atom_id res chain seq x y z
N MET A 1 -20.50 5.80 -15.05
CA MET A 1 -19.05 5.77 -15.35
C MET A 1 -18.38 7.13 -15.61
N LYS A 2 -19.07 8.19 -16.09
CA LYS A 2 -18.42 9.52 -16.29
C LYS A 2 -18.07 10.27 -14.99
N LEU A 3 -18.89 10.13 -13.94
CA LEU A 3 -18.64 10.77 -12.64
C LEU A 3 -17.36 10.27 -11.93
N ILE A 4 -17.07 8.98 -12.01
CA ILE A 4 -15.83 8.39 -11.44
C ILE A 4 -14.58 8.90 -12.15
N LYS A 5 -14.66 9.12 -13.47
CA LYS A 5 -13.55 9.66 -14.27
C LYS A 5 -13.20 11.10 -13.85
N ASN A 6 -14.20 11.92 -13.55
CA ASN A 6 -14.00 13.29 -13.06
C ASN A 6 -13.66 13.34 -11.56
N SER A 7 -14.18 12.40 -10.76
CA SER A 7 -13.87 12.30 -9.33
C SER A 7 -12.38 12.05 -9.09
N SER A 8 -11.75 11.21 -9.91
CA SER A 8 -10.30 10.97 -9.84
C SER A 8 -9.50 12.25 -10.15
N THR A 9 -9.92 13.02 -11.15
CA THR A 9 -9.24 14.28 -11.48
C THR A 9 -9.36 15.32 -10.37
N TYR A 10 -10.53 15.44 -9.72
CA TYR A 10 -10.70 16.36 -8.58
C TYR A 10 -9.88 15.92 -7.36
N LEU A 11 -9.78 14.62 -7.11
CA LEU A 11 -8.96 14.06 -6.03
C LEU A 11 -7.46 14.37 -6.27
N VAL A 12 -6.97 14.17 -7.49
CA VAL A 12 -5.57 14.49 -7.84
C VAL A 12 -5.29 15.98 -7.68
N ILE A 13 -6.20 16.86 -8.14
CA ILE A 13 -6.07 18.32 -7.97
C ILE A 13 -6.06 18.70 -6.49
N PHE A 14 -6.95 18.10 -5.68
CA PHE A 14 -6.97 18.31 -4.24
C PHE A 14 -5.69 17.84 -3.57
N LEU A 15 -5.15 16.66 -3.94
CA LEU A 15 -3.87 16.17 -3.43
C LEU A 15 -2.73 17.12 -3.78
N ILE A 16 -2.68 17.64 -5.01
CA ILE A 16 -1.66 18.62 -5.43
C ILE A 16 -1.78 19.90 -4.60
N LEU A 17 -2.99 20.45 -4.44
CA LEU A 17 -3.19 21.63 -3.59
C LEU A 17 -2.82 21.37 -2.12
N PHE A 18 -3.21 20.21 -1.60
CA PHE A 18 -2.85 19.76 -0.26
C PHE A 18 -1.33 19.66 -0.10
N THR A 19 -0.61 19.17 -1.12
CA THR A 19 0.86 19.12 -1.10
C THR A 19 1.52 20.49 -1.08
N CYS A 20 0.93 21.49 -1.74
CA CYS A 20 1.43 22.86 -1.71
C CYS A 20 1.18 23.53 -0.35
N CYS A 21 0.13 23.12 0.37
CA CYS A 21 -0.24 23.69 1.67
C CYS A 21 0.48 23.03 2.86
N THR A 22 1.01 21.82 2.70
CA THR A 22 1.74 21.11 3.77
C THR A 22 3.23 21.42 3.71
N GLN A 23 3.68 22.25 4.64
CA GLN A 23 5.11 22.55 4.82
C GLN A 23 5.90 21.28 5.17
N GLU A 24 7.17 21.23 4.77
CA GLU A 24 8.14 20.24 5.24
C GLU A 24 8.01 20.07 6.75
N THR A 25 7.75 18.85 7.23
CA THR A 25 7.76 18.57 8.66
C THR A 25 9.20 18.75 9.14
N GLU A 26 9.56 19.97 9.57
CA GLU A 26 10.88 20.36 10.08
C GLU A 26 11.16 19.70 11.44
N GLY A 27 11.14 18.36 11.52
CA GLY A 27 11.60 17.61 12.69
C GLY A 27 13.09 17.89 13.01
N LEU A 28 13.88 18.30 12.01
CA LEU A 28 15.29 18.61 12.16
C LEU A 28 15.59 19.99 12.76
N ARG A 29 14.64 20.93 12.76
CA ARG A 29 14.88 22.29 13.29
C ARG A 29 14.95 22.34 14.81
N ARG A 30 14.39 21.34 15.51
CA ARG A 30 14.54 21.20 16.97
C ARG A 30 15.89 20.61 17.37
N VAL A 31 16.43 19.64 16.62
CA VAL A 31 17.72 19.00 16.92
C VAL A 31 18.91 19.91 16.60
N MET A 32 18.79 20.76 15.56
CA MET A 32 19.91 21.56 15.05
C MET A 32 20.02 22.96 15.68
N ARG A 33 19.08 23.34 16.57
CA ARG A 33 19.01 24.68 17.19
C ARG A 33 20.23 25.03 18.07
N GLY A 34 21.02 24.03 18.48
CA GLY A 34 22.24 24.22 19.29
C GLY A 34 23.53 24.37 18.48
N ARG A 35 23.57 24.02 17.19
CA ARG A 35 24.81 24.01 16.41
C ARG A 35 24.86 25.24 15.50
N ARG A 36 25.52 26.31 15.95
CA ARG A 36 25.66 27.63 15.29
C ARG A 36 26.34 27.62 13.90
N THR A 37 26.53 26.48 13.24
CA THR A 37 27.36 26.36 12.03
C THR A 37 26.75 25.58 10.87
N LEU A 38 25.45 25.25 10.91
CA LEU A 38 24.76 24.83 9.69
C LEU A 38 24.25 26.06 8.95
N THR A 39 25.13 26.62 8.13
CA THR A 39 24.76 27.61 7.13
C THR A 39 23.79 26.96 6.13
N ARG A 40 22.78 27.74 5.73
CA ARG A 40 21.63 27.38 4.86
C ARG A 40 22.00 26.68 3.54
N ARG A 41 23.28 26.59 3.17
CA ARG A 41 23.78 26.00 1.92
C ARG A 41 23.87 24.48 1.93
N TYR A 42 23.93 23.83 3.09
CA TYR A 42 24.07 22.35 3.16
C TYR A 42 22.75 21.59 3.17
N PHE A 43 21.62 22.30 3.22
CA PHE A 43 20.30 21.70 3.18
C PHE A 43 19.71 21.84 1.79
N THR A 44 20.18 21.03 0.84
CA THR A 44 19.36 20.73 -0.33
C THR A 44 18.21 19.89 0.19
N GLY A 45 17.04 20.50 0.39
CA GLY A 45 15.83 19.76 0.74
C GLY A 45 15.59 18.64 -0.27
N LEU A 46 14.92 17.57 0.15
CA LEU A 46 14.51 16.54 -0.81
C LEU A 46 13.64 17.20 -1.90
N ALA A 47 13.73 16.69 -3.13
CA ALA A 47 12.92 17.19 -4.24
C ALA A 47 11.40 17.01 -4.01
N ILE A 48 11.04 16.13 -3.07
CA ILE A 48 9.68 15.78 -2.68
C ILE A 48 9.60 15.92 -1.15
N PRO A 49 8.54 16.51 -0.58
CA PRO A 49 8.43 16.68 0.85
C PRO A 49 8.38 15.34 1.58
N GLY A 50 8.98 15.28 2.76
CA GLY A 50 9.18 14.00 3.47
C GLY A 50 7.90 13.19 3.71
N TRP A 51 6.79 13.88 3.99
CA TRP A 51 5.48 13.23 4.19
C TRP A 51 4.92 12.61 2.90
N ALA A 52 5.20 13.19 1.73
CA ALA A 52 4.77 12.65 0.44
C ALA A 52 5.55 11.37 0.09
N LEU A 53 6.83 11.30 0.48
CA LEU A 53 7.64 10.10 0.33
C LEU A 53 7.11 8.95 1.21
N VAL A 54 6.80 9.23 2.48
CA VAL A 54 6.24 8.22 3.40
C VAL A 54 4.88 7.70 2.92
N THR A 55 4.01 8.60 2.44
CA THR A 55 2.69 8.20 1.92
C THR A 55 2.81 7.36 0.64
N LEU A 56 3.71 7.70 -0.28
CA LEU A 56 3.98 6.88 -1.47
C LEU A 56 4.47 5.48 -1.10
N ILE A 57 5.39 5.38 -0.13
CA ILE A 57 5.87 4.09 0.37
C ILE A 57 4.71 3.27 0.95
N GLY A 58 3.89 3.86 1.84
CA GLY A 58 2.77 3.16 2.45
C GLY A 58 1.75 2.65 1.42
N ILE A 59 1.43 3.45 0.40
CA ILE A 59 0.55 3.01 -0.71
C ILE A 59 1.19 1.87 -1.49
N SER A 60 2.50 1.94 -1.75
CA SER A 60 3.21 0.88 -2.46
C SER A 60 3.23 -0.45 -1.70
N GLU A 61 3.37 -0.42 -0.38
CA GLU A 61 3.32 -1.62 0.46
C GLU A 61 1.92 -2.25 0.45
N LEU A 62 0.86 -1.43 0.53
CA LEU A 62 -0.51 -1.91 0.43
C LEU A 62 -0.80 -2.58 -0.93
N LEU A 63 -0.34 -1.95 -2.02
CA LEU A 63 -0.46 -2.52 -3.37
C LEU A 63 0.31 -3.83 -3.50
N LEU A 64 1.53 -3.89 -2.97
CA LEU A 64 2.34 -5.10 -2.99
C LEU A 64 1.67 -6.23 -2.21
N GLY A 65 1.12 -5.94 -1.03
CA GLY A 65 0.33 -6.90 -0.25
C GLY A 65 -0.91 -7.41 -0.99
N ALA A 66 -1.66 -6.52 -1.65
CA ALA A 66 -2.82 -6.90 -2.45
C ALA A 66 -2.45 -7.81 -3.64
N ILE A 67 -1.35 -7.50 -4.35
CA ILE A 67 -0.83 -8.33 -5.44
C ILE A 67 -0.44 -9.71 -4.91
N LEU A 68 0.28 -9.75 -3.79
CA LEU A 68 0.76 -11.01 -3.20
C LEU A 68 -0.40 -11.90 -2.75
N TYR A 69 -1.44 -11.31 -2.15
CA TYR A 69 -2.68 -12.01 -1.84
C TYR A 69 -3.39 -12.53 -3.09
N PHE A 70 -3.46 -11.73 -4.17
CA PHE A 70 -4.10 -12.17 -5.41
C PHE A 70 -3.39 -13.37 -6.04
N VAL A 71 -2.06 -13.38 -6.00
CA VAL A 71 -1.24 -14.54 -6.41
C VAL A 71 -1.58 -15.76 -5.56
N LEU A 72 -1.57 -15.62 -4.22
CA LEU A 72 -1.93 -16.70 -3.30
C LEU A 72 -3.34 -17.25 -3.59
N TYR A 73 -4.31 -16.35 -3.76
CA TYR A 73 -5.69 -16.69 -4.03
C TYR A 73 -5.81 -17.53 -5.31
N LYS A 74 -5.20 -17.07 -6.40
CA LYS A 74 -5.29 -17.71 -7.72
C LYS A 74 -4.58 -19.08 -7.78
N PHE A 75 -3.46 -19.24 -7.09
CA PHE A 75 -2.65 -20.45 -7.21
C PHE A 75 -2.99 -21.51 -6.16
N ILE A 76 -3.40 -21.10 -4.97
CA ILE A 76 -3.59 -22.00 -3.83
C ILE A 76 -5.07 -22.11 -3.46
N LEU A 77 -5.73 -20.98 -3.16
CA LEU A 77 -7.08 -21.02 -2.57
C LEU A 77 -8.18 -21.31 -3.60
N SER A 78 -8.04 -20.85 -4.84
CA SER A 78 -9.04 -21.05 -5.89
C SER A 78 -8.93 -22.41 -6.57
N LYS A 79 -8.03 -23.30 -6.10
CA LYS A 79 -8.10 -24.69 -6.49
C LYS A 79 -9.19 -25.33 -5.65
N ASP A 80 -10.30 -25.67 -6.28
CA ASP A 80 -11.31 -26.51 -5.67
C ASP A 80 -10.60 -27.78 -5.17
N TYR A 81 -10.68 -28.03 -3.86
CA TYR A 81 -10.39 -29.35 -3.32
C TYR A 81 -11.46 -30.26 -3.92
N GLU A 82 -11.15 -30.93 -5.02
CA GLU A 82 -11.99 -32.03 -5.48
C GLU A 82 -12.05 -33.04 -4.33
N PRO A 83 -13.23 -33.32 -3.74
CA PRO A 83 -13.39 -34.42 -2.82
C PRO A 83 -13.52 -35.71 -3.66
N THR A 84 -12.59 -35.98 -4.58
CA THR A 84 -12.64 -37.20 -5.41
C THR A 84 -12.04 -38.42 -4.73
N THR A 85 -11.70 -38.32 -3.44
CA THR A 85 -11.45 -39.49 -2.60
C THR A 85 -12.06 -39.29 -1.23
N ASN A 86 -13.38 -39.48 -1.15
CA ASN A 86 -13.95 -40.04 0.07
C ASN A 86 -13.25 -41.40 0.29
N THR A 87 -12.17 -41.43 1.08
CA THR A 87 -11.40 -42.63 1.45
C THR A 87 -12.23 -43.64 2.25
N TYR A 88 -13.51 -43.37 2.46
CA TYR A 88 -14.44 -44.28 3.09
C TYR A 88 -15.18 -45.08 2.03
N ALA A 89 -14.67 -46.28 1.74
CA ALA A 89 -15.43 -47.30 1.03
C ALA A 89 -16.21 -48.14 2.07
N PRO A 90 -17.55 -48.05 2.14
CA PRO A 90 -18.32 -48.92 3.04
C PRO A 90 -18.19 -50.38 2.61
N ALA A 91 -18.09 -51.29 3.57
CA ALA A 91 -17.99 -52.72 3.32
C ALA A 91 -19.29 -53.26 2.68
N ALA A 92 -19.16 -54.13 1.68
CA ALA A 92 -20.31 -54.77 1.03
C ALA A 92 -21.09 -55.59 2.07
N THR A 93 -22.34 -55.21 2.31
CA THR A 93 -23.27 -55.99 3.13
C THR A 93 -23.96 -56.98 2.21
N ASN A 94 -23.80 -58.27 2.51
CA ASN A 94 -24.58 -59.32 1.85
C ASN A 94 -25.97 -59.31 2.47
N GLU A 95 -26.96 -58.89 1.70
CA GLU A 95 -28.37 -58.94 2.08
C GLU A 95 -28.80 -60.41 2.22
N VAL A 96 -29.38 -60.76 3.38
CA VAL A 96 -29.92 -62.10 3.71
C VAL A 96 -31.40 -62.15 3.39
#